data_AF-A0A7I8DLS1-F1
#
_entry.id   AF-A0A7I8DLS1-F1
#
_cell.length_a   1.000
_cell.length_b   1.000
_cell.length_c   1.000
_cell.angle_alpha   90.00
_cell.angle_beta   90.00
_cell.angle_gamma   90.00
#
_symmetry.space_group_name_H-M   'P 1'
#
loop_
_entity.id
_entity.type
_entity.pdbx_description
1 polymer ?
#
loop_
_entity_poly.entity_id
_entity_poly.type
_entity_poly.pdbx_seq_one_letter_code
_entity_poly.pdbx_strand_id
1 'polypeptide(L)'
;MKKFVSAVLSLVLALSVFYYPTTPVSAASNASGTVVFSGSTSVNPLIQALGEAFMKKNPNIKIVEQNVTGSGAGIKDATSASTTVDFGMSSRNLTTDEAAVLNKVQICLDGLAVVVNKKNPIEEISPAQLYKIYTRDSASLNWNQITGSFSTSVKVAPFGREAGSGTRSCFEDFFKVDYGTALPSGYDVNLDGSLASTGVMQTSVQNNSGAIGYMSLGDMDESKVKALKVEGVEPSKYTVADGTYAIKRPFLLVYNKTKTITPAAQAFLDFISSADGQSIIDKMGFVKNNLVRVKATGITLSSATLSVKPGSTGTVIANVVPADTDNKKVTFSSSNTAVATVSSTGVVKGIKAGTAVVTVKTTDGSNISKTCLVTVENPVTSVKLNKTKADVKVGKTVELKAAINPSAASNKTVIWTSSNPSVATVSLSGVVTGKKAGKVKITVTTVSGKKTAVCEVTVTK
;
A
#
# COMPACT_ATOMS: atom_id res chain seq x y z
N MET A 1 6.39 31.51 4.73
CA MET A 1 5.18 31.72 3.90
C MET A 1 5.55 31.75 2.43
N LYS A 2 5.43 30.63 1.69
CA LYS A 2 5.27 30.65 0.22
C LYS A 2 4.41 29.46 -0.23
N LYS A 3 3.26 29.82 -0.80
CA LYS A 3 2.41 29.14 -1.79
C LYS A 3 1.70 27.84 -1.37
N PHE A 4 0.58 28.00 -0.67
CA PHE A 4 -0.60 27.15 -0.89
C PHE A 4 -1.05 27.34 -2.35
N VAL A 5 -0.73 26.37 -3.21
CA VAL A 5 -1.40 26.24 -4.50
C VAL A 5 -2.57 25.30 -4.30
N SER A 6 -3.75 25.88 -4.43
CA SER A 6 -5.03 25.16 -4.47
C SER A 6 -4.97 24.08 -5.54
N ALA A 7 -5.25 22.84 -5.15
CA ALA A 7 -5.33 21.70 -6.05
C ALA A 7 -6.50 21.89 -7.02
N VAL A 8 -6.18 22.33 -8.24
CA VAL A 8 -7.06 22.12 -9.40
C VAL A 8 -6.77 20.70 -9.86
N LEU A 9 -7.80 19.85 -9.84
CA LEU A 9 -7.78 18.46 -10.30
C LEU A 9 -7.67 18.46 -11.83
N SER A 10 -6.50 18.81 -12.35
CA SER A 10 -6.13 18.56 -13.73
C SER A 10 -5.52 17.16 -13.80
N LEU A 11 -6.02 16.34 -14.72
CA LEU A 11 -5.41 15.08 -15.14
C LEU A 11 -4.06 15.42 -15.80
N VAL A 12 -3.04 15.78 -15.01
CA VAL A 12 -1.69 15.96 -15.51
C VAL A 12 -1.15 14.57 -15.78
N LEU A 13 -1.19 14.17 -17.04
CA LEU A 13 -0.48 13.02 -17.55
C LEU A 13 1.02 13.36 -17.45
N ALA A 14 1.68 12.95 -16.36
CA ALA A 14 3.12 13.11 -16.23
C ALA A 14 3.82 12.19 -17.24
N LEU A 15 4.03 12.65 -18.47
CA LEU A 15 4.83 11.93 -19.46
C LEU A 15 6.31 12.07 -19.10
N SER A 16 6.92 11.00 -18.62
CA SER A 16 8.37 10.85 -18.55
C SER A 16 8.91 10.52 -19.95
N VAL A 17 9.54 11.46 -20.66
CA VAL A 17 10.15 11.18 -21.98
C VAL A 17 11.66 11.07 -21.84
N PHE A 18 12.24 9.91 -22.17
CA PHE A 18 13.68 9.69 -22.24
C PHE A 18 14.11 9.51 -23.70
N TYR A 19 15.18 10.22 -24.08
CA TYR A 19 15.76 10.11 -25.43
C TYR A 19 16.79 8.98 -25.45
N TYR A 20 16.58 8.01 -26.34
CA TYR A 20 17.54 6.95 -26.64
C TYR A 20 18.17 7.27 -28.00
N PRO A 21 19.51 7.20 -28.13
CA PRO A 21 20.16 7.46 -29.41
C PRO A 21 19.71 6.41 -30.44
N THR A 22 18.96 6.83 -31.46
CA THR A 22 18.66 6.00 -32.63
C THR A 22 19.85 6.05 -33.57
N THR A 23 20.51 4.91 -33.80
CA THR A 23 21.35 4.75 -34.98
C THR A 23 20.54 4.08 -36.10
N PRO A 24 20.79 4.38 -37.37
CA PRO A 24 20.02 3.83 -38.51
C PRO A 24 20.23 2.33 -38.76
N VAL A 25 20.81 1.59 -37.80
CA VAL A 25 21.04 0.16 -37.93
C VAL A 25 20.02 -0.59 -37.07
N SER A 26 19.06 -1.25 -37.72
CA SER A 26 18.27 -2.32 -37.11
C SER A 26 19.22 -3.47 -36.74
N ALA A 27 19.87 -3.40 -35.58
CA ALA A 27 21.04 -4.21 -35.24
C ALA A 27 20.72 -5.61 -34.68
N ALA A 28 19.46 -6.04 -34.69
CA ALA A 28 19.09 -7.28 -34.01
C ALA A 28 19.40 -8.56 -34.80
N SER A 29 19.41 -8.56 -36.14
CA SER A 29 19.32 -9.84 -36.86
C SER A 29 20.61 -10.65 -36.96
N ASN A 30 21.80 -10.15 -36.56
CA ASN A 30 23.09 -10.88 -36.64
C ASN A 30 24.19 -10.45 -35.65
N ALA A 31 23.89 -9.62 -34.63
CA ALA A 31 24.92 -9.15 -33.70
C ALA A 31 25.39 -10.27 -32.74
N SER A 32 26.69 -10.28 -32.42
CA SER A 32 27.32 -11.18 -31.44
C SER A 32 28.37 -10.44 -30.61
N GLY A 33 28.77 -11.05 -29.49
CA GLY A 33 29.85 -10.52 -28.64
C GLY A 33 29.43 -10.32 -27.19
N THR A 34 30.16 -9.47 -26.48
CA THR A 34 29.95 -9.20 -25.05
C THR A 34 29.71 -7.71 -24.85
N VAL A 35 28.74 -7.36 -24.02
CA VAL A 35 28.51 -6.00 -23.52
C VAL A 35 28.90 -5.96 -22.05
N VAL A 36 29.89 -5.13 -21.72
CA VAL A 36 30.48 -5.06 -20.39
C VAL A 36 30.01 -3.80 -19.64
N PHE A 37 29.46 -4.01 -18.45
CA PHE A 37 28.99 -2.97 -17.53
C PHE A 37 29.91 -2.85 -16.32
N SER A 38 30.02 -1.65 -15.74
CA SER A 38 30.73 -1.43 -14.48
C SER A 38 30.02 -0.43 -13.55
N GLY A 39 30.13 -0.60 -12.22
CA GLY A 39 29.86 0.49 -11.27
C GLY A 39 28.64 0.33 -10.37
N SER A 40 27.58 1.12 -10.62
CA SER A 40 26.51 1.38 -9.65
C SER A 40 25.80 0.13 -9.10
N THR A 41 25.85 -0.04 -7.78
CA THR A 41 25.12 -1.08 -7.04
C THR A 41 23.60 -0.87 -7.00
N SER A 42 23.08 0.31 -7.32
CA SER A 42 21.63 0.53 -7.44
C SER A 42 21.11 0.28 -8.86
N VAL A 43 21.95 0.42 -9.88
CA VAL A 43 21.56 0.23 -11.29
C VAL A 43 21.71 -1.25 -11.68
N ASN A 44 22.68 -1.94 -11.09
CA ASN A 44 23.01 -3.33 -11.41
C ASN A 44 21.81 -4.30 -11.36
N PRO A 45 20.91 -4.29 -10.36
CA PRO A 45 19.75 -5.18 -10.36
C PRO A 45 18.84 -5.01 -11.60
N LEU A 46 18.67 -3.77 -12.08
CA LEU A 46 17.91 -3.48 -13.30
C LEU A 46 18.64 -4.01 -14.54
N ILE A 47 19.96 -3.82 -14.63
CA ILE A 47 20.77 -4.33 -15.74
C ILE A 47 20.79 -5.85 -15.78
N GLN A 48 20.81 -6.53 -14.64
CA GLN A 48 20.68 -7.99 -14.57
C GLN A 48 19.33 -8.45 -15.12
N ALA A 49 18.21 -7.86 -14.67
CA ALA A 49 16.89 -8.23 -15.14
C ALA A 49 16.70 -7.98 -16.65
N LEU A 50 17.18 -6.84 -17.15
CA LEU A 50 17.17 -6.51 -18.58
C LEU A 50 18.08 -7.45 -19.37
N GLY A 51 19.29 -7.72 -18.86
CA GLY A 51 20.28 -8.58 -19.48
C GLY A 51 19.81 -10.01 -19.62
N GLU A 52 19.22 -10.58 -18.57
CA GLU A 52 18.62 -11.91 -18.61
C GLU A 52 17.52 -12.03 -19.68
N ALA A 53 16.62 -11.04 -19.74
CA ALA A 53 15.54 -11.03 -20.73
C ALA A 53 16.06 -10.83 -22.17
N PHE A 54 17.07 -9.97 -22.33
CA PHE A 54 17.72 -9.70 -23.61
C PHE A 54 18.47 -10.92 -24.14
N MET A 55 19.29 -11.57 -23.31
CA MET A 55 20.10 -12.73 -23.70
C MET A 55 19.24 -13.92 -24.11
N LYS A 56 18.03 -14.08 -23.55
CA LYS A 56 17.06 -15.09 -23.99
C LYS A 56 16.63 -14.90 -25.45
N LYS A 57 16.56 -13.66 -25.92
CA LYS A 57 16.20 -13.32 -27.30
C LYS A 57 17.42 -13.20 -28.22
N ASN A 58 18.61 -13.02 -27.64
CA ASN A 58 19.87 -12.77 -28.35
C ASN A 58 20.96 -13.70 -27.80
N PRO A 59 20.91 -15.02 -28.08
CA PRO A 59 21.78 -16.02 -27.42
C PRO A 59 23.27 -15.82 -27.70
N ASN A 60 23.60 -15.15 -28.81
CA ASN A 60 24.96 -14.85 -29.28
C ASN A 60 25.58 -13.61 -28.63
N ILE A 61 24.81 -12.87 -27.82
CA ILE A 61 25.29 -11.71 -27.07
C ILE A 61 25.32 -12.08 -25.58
N LYS A 62 26.40 -11.71 -24.91
CA LYS A 62 26.55 -11.84 -23.45
C LYS A 62 26.51 -10.47 -22.79
N ILE A 63 25.81 -10.39 -21.66
CA ILE A 63 25.86 -9.24 -20.76
C ILE A 63 26.74 -9.63 -19.58
N VAL A 64 27.73 -8.79 -19.27
CA VAL A 64 28.70 -9.04 -18.18
C VAL A 64 28.82 -7.78 -17.34
N GLU A 65 28.68 -7.91 -16.03
CA GLU A 65 28.94 -6.84 -15.08
C GLU A 65 30.24 -7.11 -14.30
N GLN A 66 31.06 -6.07 -14.14
CA GLN A 66 32.29 -6.10 -13.35
C GLN A 66 32.36 -4.88 -12.44
N ASN A 67 33.26 -4.89 -11.44
CA ASN A 67 33.53 -3.74 -10.57
C ASN A 67 32.25 -3.03 -10.06
N VAL A 68 31.27 -3.81 -9.59
CA VAL A 68 29.96 -3.31 -9.11
C VAL A 68 30.12 -2.72 -7.70
N THR A 69 30.86 -1.61 -7.59
CA THR A 69 31.30 -1.02 -6.32
C THR A 69 30.75 0.40 -6.11
N GLY A 70 30.03 0.97 -7.07
CA GLY A 70 29.44 2.31 -6.95
C GLY A 70 29.46 3.10 -8.27
N SER A 71 28.70 4.19 -8.31
CA SER A 71 28.59 5.02 -9.52
C SER A 71 29.92 5.69 -9.89
N GLY A 72 30.74 6.07 -8.90
CA GLY A 72 32.07 6.63 -9.16
C GLY A 72 33.00 5.66 -9.90
N ALA A 73 32.95 4.37 -9.58
CA ALA A 73 33.73 3.34 -10.26
C ALA A 73 33.28 3.15 -11.71
N GLY A 74 31.97 3.06 -11.95
CA GLY A 74 31.43 2.93 -13.31
C GLY A 74 31.75 4.13 -14.19
N ILE A 75 31.60 5.34 -13.66
CA ILE A 75 31.96 6.57 -14.37
C ILE A 75 33.45 6.56 -14.70
N LYS A 76 34.33 6.27 -13.74
CA LYS A 76 35.78 6.19 -13.94
C LYS A 76 36.13 5.17 -15.02
N ASP A 77 35.59 3.96 -14.97
CA ASP A 77 35.88 2.90 -15.94
C ASP A 77 35.39 3.23 -17.37
N ALA A 78 34.38 4.09 -17.48
CA ALA A 78 33.86 4.58 -18.76
C ALA A 78 34.66 5.76 -19.35
N THR A 79 35.56 6.39 -18.59
CA THR A 79 36.27 7.62 -19.03
C THR A 79 37.31 7.39 -20.11
N SER A 80 37.78 6.17 -20.36
CA SER A 80 38.73 5.87 -21.43
C SER A 80 38.09 5.03 -22.53
N ALA A 81 38.29 5.43 -23.79
CA ALA A 81 37.78 4.68 -24.94
C ALA A 81 38.47 3.32 -25.13
N SER A 82 39.64 3.12 -24.52
CA SER A 82 40.42 1.88 -24.59
C SER A 82 40.01 0.84 -23.54
N THR A 83 39.06 1.14 -22.65
CA THR A 83 38.60 0.15 -21.67
C THR A 83 37.71 -0.90 -22.32
N THR A 84 37.70 -2.09 -21.71
CA THR A 84 36.76 -3.17 -22.07
C THR A 84 35.33 -2.87 -21.65
N VAL A 85 35.10 -1.87 -20.80
CA VAL A 85 33.77 -1.46 -20.32
C VAL A 85 33.05 -0.69 -21.41
N ASP A 86 31.91 -1.21 -21.86
CA ASP A 86 31.04 -0.52 -22.80
C ASP A 86 30.22 0.56 -22.11
N PHE A 87 29.69 0.27 -20.91
CA PHE A 87 28.88 1.22 -20.16
C PHE A 87 29.24 1.26 -18.67
N GLY A 88 29.58 2.45 -18.19
CA GLY A 88 29.57 2.79 -16.78
C GLY A 88 28.13 2.99 -16.30
N MET A 89 27.76 2.35 -15.20
CA MET A 89 26.46 2.53 -14.56
C MET A 89 26.54 3.62 -13.50
N SER A 90 25.66 4.63 -13.59
CA SER A 90 25.55 5.70 -12.61
C SER A 90 24.12 5.88 -12.11
N SER A 91 23.97 6.11 -10.80
CA SER A 91 22.72 6.47 -10.14
C SER A 91 22.68 7.95 -9.70
N ARG A 92 23.52 8.77 -10.32
CA ARG A 92 23.57 10.23 -10.17
C ARG A 92 23.84 10.89 -11.52
N ASN A 93 23.59 12.19 -11.60
CA ASN A 93 24.04 12.98 -12.74
C ASN A 93 25.58 13.00 -12.83
N LEU A 94 26.08 13.16 -14.06
CA LEU A 94 27.49 13.45 -14.30
C LEU A 94 27.82 14.87 -13.80
N THR A 95 29.02 15.05 -13.27
CA THR A 95 29.58 16.39 -13.04
C THR A 95 29.91 17.06 -14.38
N THR A 96 30.20 18.37 -14.35
CA THR A 96 30.60 19.12 -15.55
C THR A 96 31.82 18.50 -16.23
N ASP A 97 32.83 18.11 -15.45
CA ASP A 97 34.07 17.52 -15.98
C ASP A 97 33.85 16.12 -16.56
N GLU A 98 33.02 15.31 -15.91
CA GLU A 98 32.64 13.98 -16.42
C GLU A 98 31.84 14.10 -17.72
N ALA A 99 30.89 15.05 -17.79
CA ALA A 99 30.08 15.30 -18.99
C ALA A 99 30.90 15.89 -20.15
N ALA A 100 32.09 16.44 -19.89
CA ALA A 100 33.00 16.89 -20.94
C ALA A 100 33.54 15.72 -21.77
N VAL A 101 33.77 14.56 -21.14
CA VAL A 101 34.40 13.37 -21.78
C VAL A 101 33.46 12.18 -21.98
N LEU A 102 32.30 12.16 -21.32
CA LEU A 102 31.32 11.07 -21.40
C LEU A 102 30.04 11.50 -22.12
N ASN A 103 29.49 10.58 -22.91
CA ASN A 103 28.08 10.55 -23.27
C ASN A 103 27.27 9.84 -22.17
N LYS A 104 25.96 10.10 -22.12
CA LYS A 104 25.03 9.43 -21.20
C LYS A 104 23.75 9.02 -21.91
N VAL A 105 23.22 7.85 -21.55
CA VAL A 105 21.87 7.40 -21.85
C VAL A 105 21.13 7.26 -20.54
N GLN A 106 20.02 7.99 -20.38
CA GLN A 106 19.16 7.82 -19.23
C GLN A 106 18.17 6.70 -19.49
N ILE A 107 18.22 5.66 -18.65
CA ILE A 107 17.40 4.45 -18.86
C ILE A 107 16.08 4.48 -18.08
N CYS A 108 16.04 5.17 -16.94
CA CYS A 108 14.85 5.40 -16.14
C CYS A 108 15.09 6.51 -15.10
N LEU A 109 14.05 6.89 -14.33
CA LEU A 109 14.23 7.54 -13.03
C LEU A 109 13.99 6.54 -11.90
N ASP A 110 14.68 6.78 -10.80
CA ASP A 110 14.51 6.07 -9.54
C ASP A 110 14.14 7.06 -8.43
N GLY A 111 13.26 6.64 -7.53
CA GLY A 111 13.03 7.34 -6.27
C GLY A 111 14.06 6.88 -5.24
N LEU A 112 14.55 7.79 -4.40
CA LEU A 112 15.38 7.41 -3.27
C LEU A 112 14.50 7.34 -2.01
N ALA A 113 14.13 6.12 -1.64
CA ALA A 113 13.28 5.89 -0.48
C ALA A 113 14.08 6.08 0.81
N VAL A 114 13.55 6.91 1.72
CA VAL A 114 13.98 6.93 3.12
C VAL A 114 13.32 5.74 3.82
N VAL A 115 14.13 4.83 4.37
CA VAL A 115 13.68 3.54 4.89
C VAL A 115 14.00 3.39 6.37
N VAL A 116 13.11 2.72 7.09
CA VAL A 116 13.29 2.33 8.49
C VAL A 116 12.98 0.85 8.67
N ASN A 117 13.33 0.34 9.86
CA ASN A 117 12.91 -0.98 10.26
C ASN A 117 11.40 -1.15 10.17
N LYS A 118 10.93 -2.33 9.75
CA LYS A 118 9.50 -2.60 9.57
C LYS A 118 8.65 -2.42 10.83
N LYS A 119 9.25 -2.63 12.02
CA LYS A 119 8.58 -2.48 13.32
C LYS A 119 8.57 -1.03 13.82
N ASN A 120 9.28 -0.12 13.15
CA ASN A 120 9.26 1.29 13.51
C ASN A 120 7.85 1.85 13.26
N PRO A 121 7.18 2.48 14.23
CA PRO A 121 5.78 2.92 14.11
C PRO A 121 5.60 4.21 13.29
N ILE A 122 6.66 4.91 12.91
CA ILE A 122 6.54 6.20 12.20
C ILE A 122 6.16 5.98 10.75
N GLU A 123 5.27 6.81 10.20
CA GLU A 123 4.79 6.67 8.82
C GLU A 123 5.34 7.77 7.89
N GLU A 124 5.88 8.84 8.47
CA GLU A 124 6.39 9.99 7.73
C GLU A 124 7.59 10.63 8.44
N ILE A 125 8.37 11.37 7.66
CA ILE A 125 9.48 12.17 8.14
C ILE A 125 9.59 13.46 7.32
N SER A 126 9.85 14.57 8.01
CA SER A 126 10.13 15.86 7.36
C SER A 126 11.61 15.99 7.01
N PRO A 127 11.96 16.81 6.00
CA PRO A 127 13.36 17.10 5.67
C PRO A 127 14.15 17.67 6.85
N ALA A 128 13.51 18.48 7.71
CA ALA A 128 14.15 19.03 8.92
C ALA A 128 14.48 17.93 9.96
N GLN A 129 13.59 16.97 10.16
CA GLN A 129 13.87 15.81 11.02
C GLN A 129 14.97 14.94 10.43
N LEU A 130 14.94 14.69 9.13
CA LEU A 130 15.97 13.93 8.43
C LEU A 130 17.33 14.64 8.51
N TYR A 131 17.37 15.96 8.32
CA TYR A 131 18.57 16.78 8.48
C TYR A 131 19.13 16.62 9.89
N LYS A 132 18.31 16.81 10.93
CA LYS A 132 18.71 16.64 12.34
C LYS A 132 19.29 15.25 12.64
N ILE A 133 18.70 14.21 12.05
CA ILE A 133 19.19 12.82 12.19
C ILE A 133 20.58 12.66 11.57
N TYR A 134 20.77 13.15 10.34
CA TYR A 134 21.99 12.91 9.56
C TYR A 134 23.12 13.88 9.88
N THR A 135 22.84 15.07 10.45
CA THR A 135 23.87 15.92 11.04
C THR A 135 24.32 15.43 12.41
N ARG A 136 23.54 14.53 13.05
CA ARG A 136 23.90 13.90 14.32
C ARG A 136 24.23 14.92 15.41
N ASP A 137 23.42 15.99 15.49
CA ASP A 137 23.52 17.09 16.46
C ASP A 137 23.67 16.62 17.93
N SER A 138 23.21 15.40 18.23
CA SER A 138 23.60 14.66 19.44
C SER A 138 23.87 13.18 19.15
N ALA A 139 24.93 12.62 19.73
CA ALA A 139 25.27 11.20 19.65
C ALA A 139 24.24 10.28 20.36
N SER A 140 23.36 10.85 21.19
CA SER A 140 22.33 10.14 21.97
C SER A 140 20.90 10.40 21.48
N LEU A 141 20.72 10.76 20.21
CA LEU A 141 19.42 11.04 19.62
C LEU A 141 18.50 9.81 19.67
N ASN A 142 17.30 9.97 20.25
CA ASN A 142 16.26 8.94 20.32
C ASN A 142 15.05 9.31 19.45
N TRP A 143 14.32 8.30 18.98
CA TRP A 143 13.16 8.51 18.11
C TRP A 143 12.05 9.37 18.71
N ASN A 144 11.83 9.28 20.03
CA ASN A 144 10.87 10.12 20.74
C ASN A 144 11.25 11.62 20.77
N GLN A 145 12.52 11.95 20.50
CA GLN A 145 13.01 13.34 20.35
C GLN A 145 12.93 13.84 18.89
N ILE A 146 12.62 12.94 17.95
CA ILE A 146 12.37 13.26 16.54
C ILE A 146 10.88 13.44 16.29
N THR A 147 10.05 12.55 16.83
CA THR A 147 8.60 12.55 16.61
C THR A 147 7.83 12.03 17.81
N GLY A 148 6.68 12.65 18.10
CA GLY A 148 5.78 12.24 19.17
C GLY A 148 5.06 10.90 18.93
N SER A 149 5.11 10.37 17.70
CA SER A 149 4.53 9.06 17.35
C SER A 149 5.33 7.88 17.92
N PHE A 150 6.50 8.12 18.50
CA PHE A 150 7.37 7.10 19.07
C PHE A 150 7.35 7.18 20.59
N SER A 151 6.65 6.27 21.25
CA SER A 151 6.41 6.31 22.70
C SER A 151 7.56 5.74 23.54
N THR A 152 8.53 5.07 22.93
CA THR A 152 9.66 4.42 23.61
C THR A 152 10.99 5.11 23.30
N SER A 153 11.94 5.03 24.24
CA SER A 153 13.30 5.55 24.04
C SER A 153 14.12 4.54 23.23
N VAL A 154 14.03 4.61 21.91
CA VAL A 154 14.88 3.84 20.99
C VAL A 154 15.87 4.78 20.33
N LYS A 155 17.17 4.47 20.45
CA LYS A 155 18.24 5.23 19.81
C LYS A 155 18.07 5.23 18.29
N VAL A 156 18.20 6.40 17.66
CA VAL A 156 18.23 6.54 16.21
C VAL A 156 19.59 6.10 15.69
N ALA A 157 19.60 5.18 14.73
CA ALA A 157 20.80 4.67 14.08
C ALA A 157 20.79 5.02 12.58
N PRO A 158 21.24 6.23 12.19
CA PRO A 158 21.35 6.58 10.79
C PRO A 158 22.48 5.80 10.10
N PHE A 159 22.14 5.19 8.97
CA PHE A 159 23.08 4.58 8.06
C PHE A 159 23.24 5.44 6.80
N GLY A 160 24.49 5.55 6.34
CA GLY A 160 24.88 6.20 5.10
C GLY A 160 25.50 5.23 4.10
N ARG A 161 26.06 5.78 3.03
CA ARG A 161 26.70 5.03 1.95
C ARG A 161 28.13 5.55 1.72
N GLU A 162 29.00 4.73 1.15
CA GLU A 162 30.38 5.10 0.83
C GLU A 162 30.46 6.30 -0.14
N ALA A 163 31.60 7.00 -0.14
CA ALA A 163 31.81 8.22 -0.96
C ALA A 163 31.62 7.98 -2.47
N GLY A 164 31.86 6.77 -2.98
CA GLY A 164 31.65 6.40 -4.39
C GLY A 164 30.19 6.15 -4.77
N SER A 165 29.25 6.24 -3.82
CA SER A 165 27.86 5.90 -4.03
C SER A 165 27.06 7.05 -4.67
N GLY A 166 26.48 6.81 -5.85
CA GLY A 166 25.49 7.73 -6.42
C GLY A 166 24.22 7.85 -5.58
N THR A 167 23.97 6.88 -4.70
CA THR A 167 22.89 6.93 -3.70
C THR A 167 23.16 7.97 -2.63
N ARG A 168 24.41 8.04 -2.15
CA ARG A 168 24.85 9.11 -1.26
C ARG A 168 24.74 10.46 -1.95
N SER A 169 25.26 10.58 -3.18
CA SER A 169 25.22 11.84 -3.91
C SER A 169 23.80 12.37 -4.08
N CYS A 170 22.84 11.51 -4.47
CA CYS A 170 21.42 11.92 -4.55
C CYS A 170 20.87 12.41 -3.20
N PHE A 171 21.20 11.72 -2.11
CA PHE A 171 20.78 12.11 -0.77
C PHE A 171 21.35 13.46 -0.33
N GLU A 172 22.64 13.69 -0.58
CA GLU A 172 23.32 14.97 -0.30
C GLU A 172 22.79 16.10 -1.20
N ASP A 173 22.55 15.82 -2.49
CA ASP A 173 21.98 16.77 -3.45
C ASP A 173 20.59 17.22 -3.04
N PHE A 174 19.74 16.30 -2.55
CA PHE A 174 18.43 16.66 -2.01
C PHE A 174 18.54 17.72 -0.90
N PHE A 175 19.48 17.56 0.03
CA PHE A 175 19.68 18.54 1.10
C PHE A 175 20.18 19.88 0.57
N LYS A 176 21.12 19.85 -0.37
CA LYS A 176 21.72 21.04 -0.96
C LYS A 176 20.74 21.83 -1.85
N VAL A 177 19.98 21.13 -2.69
CA VAL A 177 19.18 21.72 -3.77
C VAL A 177 17.72 21.90 -3.35
N ASP A 178 17.08 20.88 -2.79
CA ASP A 178 15.64 20.89 -2.51
C ASP A 178 15.33 21.40 -1.11
N TYR A 179 16.05 20.92 -0.08
CA TYR A 179 15.92 21.43 1.29
C TYR A 179 16.58 22.80 1.47
N GLY A 180 17.56 23.14 0.63
CA GLY A 180 18.27 24.41 0.64
C GLY A 180 19.34 24.55 1.73
N THR A 181 19.69 23.46 2.43
CA THR A 181 20.77 23.44 3.43
C THR A 181 21.57 22.15 3.27
N ALA A 182 22.82 22.28 2.80
CA ALA A 182 23.70 21.13 2.63
C ALA A 182 24.03 20.45 3.97
N LEU A 183 24.21 19.13 3.93
CA LEU A 183 24.81 18.40 5.04
C LEU A 183 26.27 18.87 5.23
N PRO A 184 26.77 18.98 6.48
CA PRO A 184 28.12 19.43 6.75
C PRO A 184 29.15 18.41 6.22
N SER A 185 30.31 18.91 5.80
CA SER A 185 31.42 18.04 5.41
C SER A 185 31.80 17.11 6.56
N GLY A 186 32.02 15.83 6.25
CA GLY A 186 32.37 14.81 7.24
C GLY A 186 31.20 14.31 8.10
N TYR A 187 29.94 14.66 7.81
CA TYR A 187 28.78 14.15 8.56
C TYR A 187 28.75 12.61 8.62
N ASP A 188 29.31 11.95 7.60
CA ASP A 188 29.31 10.50 7.44
C ASP A 188 30.12 9.76 8.51
N VAL A 189 31.11 10.42 9.15
CA VAL A 189 31.90 9.81 10.24
C VAL A 189 31.09 9.65 11.53
N ASN A 190 29.97 10.36 11.66
CA ASN A 190 29.12 10.35 12.84
C ASN A 190 27.92 9.39 12.72
N LEU A 191 27.79 8.70 11.58
CA LEU A 191 26.72 7.73 11.32
C LEU A 191 27.03 6.39 11.98
N ASP A 192 26.01 5.56 12.21
CA ASP A 192 26.19 4.20 12.79
C ASP A 192 26.73 3.21 11.75
N GLY A 193 26.84 3.61 10.49
CA GLY A 193 27.55 2.85 9.47
C GLY A 193 27.54 3.52 8.10
N SER A 194 28.66 3.41 7.39
CA SER A 194 28.79 3.75 5.98
C SER A 194 28.84 2.45 5.18
N LEU A 195 27.75 2.14 4.48
CA LEU A 195 27.47 0.80 3.97
C LEU A 195 27.78 0.67 2.49
N ALA A 196 28.54 -0.36 2.11
CA ALA A 196 29.13 -0.57 0.77
C ALA A 196 28.13 -0.72 -0.41
N SER A 197 26.85 -1.01 -0.16
CA SER A 197 25.89 -1.30 -1.23
C SER A 197 24.44 -1.07 -0.83
N THR A 198 23.55 -1.03 -1.83
CA THR A 198 22.10 -0.94 -1.63
C THR A 198 21.57 -2.17 -0.87
N GLY A 199 22.04 -3.37 -1.20
CA GLY A 199 21.63 -4.60 -0.51
C GLY A 199 22.08 -4.67 0.95
N VAL A 200 23.28 -4.16 1.26
CA VAL A 200 23.76 -4.05 2.65
C VAL A 200 22.92 -3.04 3.43
N MET A 201 22.56 -1.90 2.82
CA MET A 201 21.65 -0.92 3.44
C MET A 201 20.33 -1.56 3.86
N GLN A 202 19.67 -2.29 2.96
CA GLN A 202 18.41 -2.96 3.26
C GLN A 202 18.54 -3.94 4.43
N THR A 203 19.59 -4.78 4.41
CA THR A 203 19.82 -5.78 5.45
C THR A 203 20.11 -5.13 6.81
N SER A 204 20.92 -4.08 6.85
CA SER A 204 21.23 -3.34 8.07
C SER A 204 19.99 -2.69 8.68
N VAL A 205 19.12 -2.09 7.85
CA VAL A 205 17.87 -1.47 8.31
C VAL A 205 16.87 -2.53 8.79
N GLN A 206 16.76 -3.65 8.08
CA GLN A 206 15.90 -4.78 8.48
C GLN A 206 16.26 -5.33 9.87
N ASN A 207 17.56 -5.39 10.20
CA ASN A 207 18.04 -6.03 11.42
C ASN A 207 18.21 -5.09 12.61
N ASN A 208 17.99 -3.78 12.46
CA ASN A 208 18.16 -2.82 13.53
C ASN A 208 16.88 -1.98 13.73
N SER A 209 16.21 -2.13 14.87
CA SER A 209 14.94 -1.46 15.19
C SER A 209 15.02 0.06 15.29
N GLY A 210 16.22 0.60 15.54
CA GLY A 210 16.48 2.04 15.58
C GLY A 210 16.90 2.63 14.23
N ALA A 211 17.09 1.79 13.21
CA ALA A 211 17.72 2.21 11.97
C ALA A 211 16.85 3.10 11.08
N ILE A 212 17.54 4.04 10.44
CA ILE A 212 17.07 4.80 9.29
C ILE A 212 18.16 4.83 8.23
N GLY A 213 17.77 4.68 6.97
CA GLY A 213 18.67 4.66 5.82
C GLY A 213 17.98 5.23 4.60
N TYR A 214 18.70 5.22 3.47
CA TYR A 214 18.16 5.58 2.17
C TYR A 214 18.62 4.60 1.10
N MET A 215 17.71 4.19 0.22
CA MET A 215 17.99 3.19 -0.81
C MET A 215 17.15 3.41 -2.07
N SER A 216 17.55 2.74 -3.16
CA SER A 216 16.77 2.74 -4.40
C SER A 216 15.37 2.20 -4.15
N LEU A 217 14.35 2.91 -4.60
CA LEU A 217 12.96 2.52 -4.43
C LEU A 217 12.63 1.26 -5.24
N GLY A 218 13.13 1.17 -6.48
CA GLY A 218 12.87 -0.01 -7.33
C GLY A 218 13.64 -1.27 -6.92
N ASP A 219 14.66 -1.15 -6.06
CA ASP A 219 15.42 -2.28 -5.49
C ASP A 219 14.96 -2.61 -4.05
N MET A 220 13.93 -1.93 -3.56
CA MET A 220 13.45 -2.10 -2.18
C MET A 220 12.51 -3.30 -2.07
N ASP A 221 12.81 -4.17 -1.11
CA ASP A 221 11.95 -5.25 -0.68
C ASP A 221 11.07 -4.78 0.49
N GLU A 222 9.84 -4.39 0.17
CA GLU A 222 8.80 -4.00 1.15
C GLU A 222 8.48 -5.10 2.17
N SER A 223 8.89 -6.36 1.95
CA SER A 223 8.76 -7.40 2.96
C SER A 223 9.75 -7.22 4.11
N LYS A 224 10.91 -6.57 3.88
CA LYS A 224 12.04 -6.45 4.80
C LYS A 224 12.13 -5.09 5.50
N VAL A 225 11.86 -4.00 4.79
CA VAL A 225 11.97 -2.63 5.29
C VAL A 225 10.68 -1.85 5.03
N LYS A 226 10.54 -0.69 5.67
CA LYS A 226 9.40 0.22 5.47
C LYS A 226 9.90 1.56 4.94
N ALA A 227 9.40 2.00 3.79
CA ALA A 227 9.63 3.35 3.30
C ALA A 227 8.75 4.36 4.04
N LEU A 228 9.31 5.53 4.34
CA LEU A 228 8.60 6.64 4.95
C LEU A 228 8.08 7.61 3.89
N LYS A 229 6.94 8.21 4.17
CA LYS A 229 6.52 9.41 3.45
C LYS A 229 7.49 10.55 3.75
N VAL A 230 7.85 11.32 2.75
CA VAL A 230 8.65 12.54 2.91
C VAL A 230 7.75 13.71 2.56
N GLU A 231 7.61 14.67 3.49
CA GLU A 231 6.64 15.78 3.37
C GLU A 231 5.19 15.31 3.10
N GLY A 232 4.79 14.19 3.71
CA GLY A 232 3.48 13.60 3.52
C GLY A 232 3.29 12.87 2.18
N VAL A 233 4.30 12.86 1.30
CA VAL A 233 4.26 12.18 -0.01
C VAL A 233 4.82 10.77 0.09
N GLU A 234 4.03 9.77 -0.31
CA GLU A 234 4.46 8.37 -0.41
C GLU A 234 5.46 8.19 -1.57
N PRO A 235 6.62 7.55 -1.35
CA PRO A 235 7.53 7.23 -2.45
C PRO A 235 6.90 6.16 -3.35
N SER A 236 6.81 6.45 -4.65
CA SER A 236 6.36 5.52 -5.69
C SER A 236 6.92 5.97 -7.04
N LYS A 237 7.00 5.09 -8.04
CA LYS A 237 7.31 5.52 -9.42
C LYS A 237 6.38 6.62 -9.93
N TYR A 238 5.13 6.66 -9.47
CA TYR A 238 4.18 7.69 -9.89
C TYR A 238 4.46 9.05 -9.27
N THR A 239 4.70 9.10 -7.96
CA THR A 239 5.03 10.35 -7.24
C THR A 239 6.42 10.86 -7.62
N VAL A 240 7.33 9.97 -8.02
CA VAL A 240 8.61 10.35 -8.64
C VAL A 240 8.39 10.96 -10.03
N ALA A 241 7.55 10.32 -10.86
CA ALA A 241 7.27 10.76 -12.23
C ALA A 241 6.52 12.10 -12.30
N ASP A 242 5.51 12.30 -11.45
CA ASP A 242 4.77 13.57 -11.36
C ASP A 242 5.52 14.67 -10.61
N GLY A 243 6.65 14.30 -9.97
CA GLY A 243 7.55 15.22 -9.29
C GLY A 243 7.11 15.64 -7.88
N THR A 244 6.01 15.09 -7.36
CA THR A 244 5.59 15.32 -5.98
C THR A 244 6.54 14.73 -4.95
N TYR A 245 7.21 13.61 -5.27
CA TYR A 245 8.30 13.06 -4.46
C TYR A 245 9.64 13.63 -4.92
N ALA A 246 10.25 14.47 -4.08
CA ALA A 246 11.42 15.27 -4.42
C ALA A 246 12.72 14.45 -4.53
N ILE A 247 12.89 13.42 -3.69
CA ILE A 247 14.16 12.67 -3.62
C ILE A 247 14.21 11.65 -4.77
N LYS A 248 14.73 12.07 -5.92
CA LYS A 248 14.77 11.28 -7.17
C LYS A 248 16.08 11.45 -7.92
N ARG A 249 16.42 10.47 -8.74
CA ARG A 249 17.68 10.46 -9.51
C ARG A 249 17.55 9.74 -10.86
N PRO A 250 18.38 10.10 -11.84
CA PRO A 250 18.47 9.34 -13.07
C PRO A 250 19.32 8.09 -12.88
N PHE A 251 18.91 7.00 -13.53
CA PHE A 251 19.81 5.89 -13.82
C PHE A 251 20.40 6.11 -15.21
N LEU A 252 21.73 6.16 -15.27
CA LEU A 252 22.49 6.44 -16.47
C LEU A 252 23.37 5.27 -16.84
N LEU A 253 23.45 5.01 -18.15
CA LEU A 253 24.57 4.31 -18.78
C LEU A 253 25.46 5.37 -19.41
N VAL A 254 26.74 5.39 -19.05
CA VAL A 254 27.71 6.39 -19.51
C VAL A 254 28.86 5.73 -20.26
N TYR A 255 29.38 6.39 -21.29
CA TYR A 255 30.44 5.85 -22.14
C TYR A 255 31.28 7.00 -22.70
N ASN A 256 32.56 6.74 -22.97
CA ASN A 256 33.45 7.77 -23.53
C ASN A 256 32.92 8.30 -24.87
N LYS A 257 32.99 9.62 -25.08
CA LYS A 257 32.51 10.29 -26.31
C LYS A 257 33.17 9.81 -27.59
N THR A 258 34.42 9.37 -27.53
CA THR A 258 35.20 8.87 -28.67
C THR A 258 35.10 7.35 -28.84
N LYS A 259 34.43 6.64 -27.92
CA LYS A 259 34.20 5.19 -28.04
C LYS A 259 33.07 4.91 -29.03
N THR A 260 33.36 4.08 -30.02
CA THR A 260 32.34 3.51 -30.91
C THR A 260 31.53 2.47 -30.16
N ILE A 261 30.21 2.64 -30.12
CA ILE A 261 29.29 1.64 -29.56
C ILE A 261 29.29 0.40 -30.46
N THR A 262 29.50 -0.78 -29.86
CA THR A 262 29.44 -2.05 -30.62
C THR A 262 28.01 -2.37 -31.03
N PRO A 263 27.78 -3.14 -32.11
CA PRO A 263 26.44 -3.58 -32.49
C PRO A 263 25.69 -4.31 -31.36
N ALA A 264 26.40 -5.11 -30.56
CA ALA A 264 25.84 -5.79 -29.39
C ALA A 264 25.39 -4.80 -28.30
N ALA A 265 26.20 -3.78 -28.02
CA ALA A 265 25.88 -2.73 -27.05
C ALA A 265 24.68 -1.87 -27.53
N GLN A 266 24.63 -1.55 -28.82
CA GLN A 266 23.48 -0.83 -29.40
C GLN A 266 22.20 -1.66 -29.33
N ALA A 267 22.25 -2.95 -29.71
CA ALA A 267 21.10 -3.84 -29.62
C ALA A 267 20.54 -3.94 -28.20
N PHE A 268 21.42 -3.88 -27.18
CA PHE A 268 20.97 -3.82 -25.79
C PHE A 268 20.29 -2.48 -25.46
N LEU A 269 20.84 -1.33 -25.87
CA LEU A 269 20.18 -0.03 -25.68
C LEU A 269 18.80 0.01 -26.36
N ASP A 270 18.69 -0.55 -27.56
CA ASP A 270 17.43 -0.66 -28.29
C ASP A 270 16.43 -1.52 -27.51
N PHE A 271 16.87 -2.65 -26.96
CA PHE A 271 16.04 -3.50 -26.10
C PHE A 271 15.56 -2.77 -24.84
N ILE A 272 16.41 -1.98 -24.18
CA ILE A 272 15.99 -1.17 -23.03
C ILE A 272 14.83 -0.25 -23.42
N SER A 273 14.91 0.40 -24.59
CA SER A 273 13.86 1.30 -25.09
C SER A 273 12.60 0.58 -25.59
N SER A 274 12.69 -0.72 -25.88
CA SER A 274 11.59 -1.53 -26.40
C SER A 274 10.47 -1.74 -25.37
N ALA A 275 9.28 -2.18 -25.84
CA ALA A 275 8.15 -2.48 -24.97
C ALA A 275 8.49 -3.50 -23.87
N ASP A 276 9.34 -4.49 -24.16
CA ASP A 276 9.76 -5.49 -23.17
C ASP A 276 10.70 -4.91 -22.12
N GLY A 277 11.70 -4.13 -22.55
CA GLY A 277 12.62 -3.44 -21.63
C GLY A 277 11.87 -2.48 -20.71
N GLN A 278 10.95 -1.69 -21.27
CA GLN A 278 10.09 -0.79 -20.51
C GLN A 278 9.13 -1.53 -19.57
N SER A 279 8.65 -2.73 -19.94
CA SER A 279 7.85 -3.60 -19.06
C SER A 279 8.65 -4.07 -17.84
N ILE A 280 9.92 -4.41 -18.04
CA ILE A 280 10.82 -4.82 -16.94
C ILE A 280 11.07 -3.64 -15.99
N ILE A 281 11.43 -2.47 -16.53
CA ILE A 281 11.65 -1.23 -15.75
C ILE A 281 10.41 -0.92 -14.90
N ASP A 282 9.22 -1.01 -15.49
CA ASP A 282 7.96 -0.72 -14.81
C ASP A 282 7.60 -1.73 -13.70
N LYS A 283 7.83 -3.03 -13.95
CA LYS A 283 7.59 -4.10 -12.98
C LYS A 283 8.53 -4.04 -11.78
N MET A 284 9.76 -3.57 -11.99
CA MET A 284 10.71 -3.34 -10.90
C MET A 284 10.40 -2.07 -10.10
N GLY A 285 9.38 -1.28 -10.48
CA GLY A 285 8.99 -0.09 -9.70
C GLY A 285 9.82 1.16 -10.01
N PHE A 286 10.58 1.17 -11.11
CA PHE A 286 11.24 2.38 -11.62
C PHE A 286 10.29 3.19 -12.52
N VAL A 287 10.63 4.46 -12.75
CA VAL A 287 9.92 5.30 -13.71
C VAL A 287 10.39 4.99 -15.12
N LYS A 288 9.58 4.27 -15.88
CA LYS A 288 9.81 3.99 -17.30
C LYS A 288 9.54 5.21 -18.19
N ASN A 289 9.95 5.12 -19.45
CA ASN A 289 9.57 6.05 -20.51
C ASN A 289 8.06 5.98 -20.77
N ASN A 290 7.44 7.12 -21.05
CA ASN A 290 6.00 7.29 -21.23
C ASN A 290 5.18 6.61 -20.14
N LEU A 291 5.59 6.75 -18.87
CA LEU A 291 4.81 6.22 -17.75
C LEU A 291 3.46 6.92 -17.71
N VAL A 292 2.39 6.13 -17.77
CA VAL A 292 1.02 6.61 -17.59
C VAL A 292 0.46 5.94 -16.36
N ARG A 293 -0.09 6.74 -15.45
CA ARG A 293 -0.74 6.24 -14.24
C ARG A 293 -2.19 5.88 -14.54
N VAL A 294 -2.55 4.62 -14.36
CA VAL A 294 -3.93 4.13 -14.34
C VAL A 294 -4.46 4.28 -12.91
N LYS A 295 -5.20 5.36 -12.68
CA LYS A 295 -5.89 5.62 -11.40
C LYS A 295 -7.20 4.85 -11.31
N ALA A 296 -7.63 4.60 -10.08
CA ALA A 296 -8.94 4.07 -9.80
C ALA A 296 -10.04 5.00 -10.34
N THR A 297 -11.04 4.40 -10.96
CA THR A 297 -12.30 5.02 -11.39
C THR A 297 -13.50 4.52 -10.60
N GLY A 298 -13.33 3.46 -9.80
CA GLY A 298 -14.39 2.94 -8.93
C GLY A 298 -13.92 1.98 -7.85
N ILE A 299 -14.83 1.66 -6.93
CA ILE A 299 -14.72 0.55 -5.98
C ILE A 299 -15.98 -0.29 -6.10
N THR A 300 -15.83 -1.61 -6.19
CA THR A 300 -16.93 -2.57 -5.95
C THR A 300 -16.78 -3.23 -4.60
N LEU A 301 -17.89 -3.46 -3.90
CA LEU A 301 -17.90 -4.15 -2.60
C LEU A 301 -18.58 -5.51 -2.75
N SER A 302 -18.15 -6.50 -1.95
CA SER A 302 -18.81 -7.81 -1.89
C SER A 302 -20.29 -7.73 -1.48
N SER A 303 -20.67 -6.71 -0.70
CA SER A 303 -22.04 -6.42 -0.34
C SER A 303 -22.21 -4.96 0.08
N ALA A 304 -23.37 -4.37 -0.23
CA ALA A 304 -23.77 -3.05 0.27
C ALA A 304 -24.18 -3.07 1.76
N THR A 305 -24.50 -4.25 2.29
CA THR A 305 -24.91 -4.44 3.69
C THR A 305 -24.24 -5.67 4.31
N LEU A 306 -23.90 -5.60 5.60
CA LEU A 306 -23.33 -6.73 6.35
C LEU A 306 -24.07 -6.87 7.68
N SER A 307 -24.60 -8.07 7.97
CA SER A 307 -25.21 -8.39 9.26
C SER A 307 -24.28 -9.29 10.07
N VAL A 308 -23.98 -8.90 11.31
CA VAL A 308 -23.14 -9.69 12.24
C VAL A 308 -23.76 -9.73 13.63
N LYS A 309 -23.42 -10.74 14.42
CA LYS A 309 -23.78 -10.81 15.84
C LYS A 309 -22.70 -10.13 16.70
N PRO A 310 -23.03 -9.63 17.90
CA PRO A 310 -22.02 -9.20 18.86
C PRO A 310 -20.95 -10.28 19.08
N GLY A 311 -19.68 -9.88 19.05
CA GLY A 311 -18.51 -10.76 19.18
C GLY A 311 -18.12 -11.51 17.91
N SER A 312 -19.01 -11.65 16.93
CA SER A 312 -18.73 -12.32 15.64
C SER A 312 -18.11 -11.35 14.63
N THR A 313 -17.49 -11.93 13.60
CA THR A 313 -16.88 -11.19 12.49
C THR A 313 -17.58 -11.47 11.16
N GLY A 314 -17.49 -10.51 10.25
CA GLY A 314 -17.78 -10.65 8.82
C GLY A 314 -16.76 -9.86 8.03
N THR A 315 -16.76 -9.96 6.69
CA THR A 315 -15.73 -9.29 5.87
C THR A 315 -16.39 -8.47 4.77
N VAL A 316 -15.91 -7.23 4.60
CA VAL A 316 -16.21 -6.38 3.45
C VAL A 316 -15.01 -6.48 2.50
N ILE A 317 -15.19 -7.16 1.37
CA ILE A 317 -14.16 -7.23 0.33
C ILE A 317 -14.38 -6.04 -0.60
N ALA A 318 -13.31 -5.29 -0.87
CA ALA A 318 -13.33 -4.16 -1.78
C ALA A 318 -12.39 -4.42 -2.96
N ASN A 319 -12.90 -4.26 -4.18
CA ASN A 319 -12.11 -4.36 -5.40
C ASN A 319 -12.05 -3.00 -6.08
N VAL A 320 -10.83 -2.55 -6.38
CA VAL A 320 -10.57 -1.30 -7.11
C VAL A 320 -10.76 -1.53 -8.61
N VAL A 321 -11.42 -0.59 -9.28
CA VAL A 321 -11.72 -0.59 -10.71
C VAL A 321 -10.99 0.58 -11.38
N PRO A 322 -10.38 0.41 -12.56
CA PRO A 322 -10.28 -0.83 -13.34
C PRO A 322 -9.30 -1.85 -12.73
N ALA A 323 -9.37 -3.10 -13.19
CA ALA A 323 -8.57 -4.19 -12.62
C ALA A 323 -7.05 -4.04 -12.81
N ASP A 324 -6.62 -3.21 -13.76
CA ASP A 324 -5.25 -2.82 -14.03
C ASP A 324 -4.84 -1.51 -13.31
N THR A 325 -5.66 -1.02 -12.36
CA THR A 325 -5.28 0.12 -11.50
C THR A 325 -3.95 -0.16 -10.83
N ASP A 326 -3.04 0.82 -10.91
CA ASP A 326 -1.67 0.71 -10.44
C ASP A 326 -1.56 0.59 -8.91
N ASN A 327 -2.33 1.42 -8.18
CA ASN A 327 -2.42 1.36 -6.73
C ASN A 327 -3.82 0.88 -6.31
N LYS A 328 -3.91 -0.38 -5.93
CA LYS A 328 -5.14 -1.04 -5.46
C LYS A 328 -5.35 -0.96 -3.95
N LYS A 329 -4.46 -0.27 -3.21
CA LYS A 329 -4.59 -0.13 -1.76
C LYS A 329 -5.84 0.70 -1.44
N VAL A 330 -6.55 0.27 -0.40
CA VAL A 330 -7.72 0.96 0.15
C VAL A 330 -7.57 1.09 1.65
N THR A 331 -8.27 2.05 2.23
CA THR A 331 -8.41 2.23 3.68
C THR A 331 -9.84 1.96 4.10
N PHE A 332 -10.00 1.38 5.29
CA PHE A 332 -11.29 1.12 5.90
C PHE A 332 -11.44 1.99 7.15
N SER A 333 -12.66 2.48 7.38
CA SER A 333 -13.02 3.18 8.62
C SER A 333 -14.46 2.83 9.02
N SER A 334 -14.76 2.88 10.31
CA SER A 334 -16.11 2.68 10.83
C SER A 334 -16.64 4.00 11.40
N SER A 335 -17.87 4.34 11.07
CA SER A 335 -18.55 5.52 11.62
C SER A 335 -18.87 5.39 13.12
N ASN A 336 -18.88 4.17 13.66
CA ASN A 336 -19.17 3.92 15.07
C ASN A 336 -18.47 2.64 15.56
N THR A 337 -17.27 2.81 16.12
CA THR A 337 -16.44 1.71 16.64
C THR A 337 -17.00 1.05 17.90
N ALA A 338 -17.91 1.71 18.62
CA ALA A 338 -18.62 1.11 19.75
C ALA A 338 -19.71 0.11 19.29
N VAL A 339 -20.16 0.20 18.04
CA VAL A 339 -21.09 -0.75 17.40
C VAL A 339 -20.33 -1.80 16.60
N ALA A 340 -19.45 -1.39 15.69
CA ALA A 340 -18.64 -2.30 14.88
C ALA A 340 -17.27 -1.71 14.56
N THR A 341 -16.21 -2.50 14.71
CA THR A 341 -14.85 -2.13 14.29
C THR A 341 -14.53 -2.77 12.94
N VAL A 342 -13.55 -2.22 12.20
CA VAL A 342 -13.07 -2.78 10.94
C VAL A 342 -11.54 -2.77 10.92
N SER A 343 -10.92 -3.88 10.48
CA SER A 343 -9.46 -3.97 10.30
C SER A 343 -8.99 -3.28 9.02
N SER A 344 -7.67 -3.13 8.86
CA SER A 344 -7.06 -2.66 7.60
C SER A 344 -7.33 -3.58 6.40
N THR A 345 -7.74 -4.84 6.64
CA THR A 345 -8.07 -5.84 5.63
C THR A 345 -9.58 -6.01 5.40
N GLY A 346 -10.41 -5.14 6.00
CA GLY A 346 -11.87 -5.17 5.81
C GLY A 346 -12.62 -6.19 6.67
N VAL A 347 -11.97 -6.78 7.69
CA VAL A 347 -12.64 -7.66 8.66
C VAL A 347 -13.39 -6.81 9.67
N VAL A 348 -14.71 -6.93 9.67
CA VAL A 348 -15.65 -6.21 10.54
C VAL A 348 -16.00 -7.06 11.75
N LYS A 349 -15.81 -6.55 12.97
CA LYS A 349 -16.21 -7.20 14.22
C LYS A 349 -17.41 -6.47 14.83
N GLY A 350 -18.50 -7.20 15.06
CA GLY A 350 -19.65 -6.68 15.79
C GLY A 350 -19.32 -6.54 17.28
N ILE A 351 -19.56 -5.38 17.86
CA ILE A 351 -19.31 -5.08 19.27
C ILE A 351 -20.61 -5.07 20.06
N LYS A 352 -21.57 -4.24 19.64
CA LYS A 352 -22.84 -4.04 20.32
C LYS A 352 -23.97 -3.88 19.31
N ALA A 353 -25.18 -4.28 19.68
CA ALA A 353 -26.36 -4.09 18.86
C ALA A 353 -26.51 -2.62 18.41
N GLY A 354 -26.75 -2.42 17.11
CA GLY A 354 -26.83 -1.09 16.49
C GLY A 354 -26.41 -1.13 15.03
N THR A 355 -26.24 0.06 14.43
CA THR A 355 -25.74 0.22 13.07
C THR A 355 -24.45 1.02 13.03
N ALA A 356 -23.57 0.68 12.09
CA ALA A 356 -22.36 1.42 11.76
C ALA A 356 -22.18 1.43 10.24
N VAL A 357 -21.57 2.47 9.70
CA VAL A 357 -21.20 2.54 8.28
C VAL A 357 -19.71 2.28 8.16
N VAL A 358 -19.35 1.23 7.45
CA VAL A 358 -17.96 0.98 7.07
C VAL A 358 -17.69 1.68 5.75
N THR A 359 -16.74 2.62 5.75
CA THR A 359 -16.32 3.36 4.55
C THR A 359 -15.00 2.82 4.04
N VAL A 360 -14.96 2.51 2.75
CA VAL A 360 -13.76 2.11 2.01
C VAL A 360 -13.34 3.28 1.12
N LYS A 361 -12.06 3.67 1.15
CA LYS A 361 -11.52 4.77 0.34
C LYS A 361 -10.22 4.38 -0.37
N THR A 362 -10.06 4.75 -1.63
CA THR A 362 -8.80 4.59 -2.40
C THR A 362 -7.68 5.47 -1.84
N THR A 363 -6.43 5.03 -2.01
CA THR A 363 -5.23 5.79 -1.57
C THR A 363 -4.36 6.30 -2.73
N ASP A 364 -4.77 6.08 -3.98
CA ASP A 364 -4.05 6.49 -5.19
C ASP A 364 -4.24 7.97 -5.56
N GLY A 365 -4.88 8.75 -4.69
CA GLY A 365 -5.22 10.15 -4.90
C GLY A 365 -6.51 10.38 -5.71
N SER A 366 -7.19 9.33 -6.19
CA SER A 366 -8.52 9.47 -6.80
C SER A 366 -9.61 9.86 -5.79
N ASN A 367 -9.36 9.60 -4.49
CA ASN A 367 -10.28 9.90 -3.38
C ASN A 367 -11.67 9.25 -3.50
N ILE A 368 -11.79 8.16 -4.26
CA ILE A 368 -13.04 7.42 -4.45
C ILE A 368 -13.39 6.68 -3.17
N SER A 369 -14.66 6.72 -2.79
CA SER A 369 -15.17 6.01 -1.62
C SER A 369 -16.44 5.20 -1.89
N LYS A 370 -16.59 4.09 -1.19
CA LYS A 370 -17.83 3.29 -1.12
C LYS A 370 -18.13 2.90 0.32
N THR A 371 -19.40 2.69 0.61
CA THR A 371 -19.88 2.40 1.97
C THR A 371 -20.61 1.06 2.04
N CYS A 372 -20.43 0.36 3.15
CA CYS A 372 -21.19 -0.82 3.54
C CYS A 372 -21.94 -0.51 4.84
N LEU A 373 -23.26 -0.71 4.87
CA LEU A 373 -24.05 -0.60 6.09
C LEU A 373 -23.89 -1.88 6.92
N VAL A 374 -23.30 -1.76 8.10
CA VAL A 374 -23.14 -2.85 9.06
C VAL A 374 -24.26 -2.78 10.09
N THR A 375 -25.02 -3.86 10.21
CA THR A 375 -26.02 -4.04 11.26
C THR A 375 -25.53 -5.11 12.22
N VAL A 376 -25.37 -4.73 13.49
CA VAL A 376 -25.06 -5.67 14.56
C VAL A 376 -26.36 -6.03 15.26
N GLU A 377 -26.77 -7.29 15.18
CA GLU A 377 -28.02 -7.76 15.76
C GLU A 377 -27.78 -8.79 16.85
N ASN A 378 -28.45 -8.59 18.00
CA ASN A 378 -28.57 -9.61 19.03
C ASN A 378 -29.82 -10.45 18.73
N PRO A 379 -29.68 -11.68 18.24
CA PRO A 379 -30.82 -12.49 17.82
C PRO A 379 -31.64 -12.94 19.03
N VAL A 380 -32.93 -13.14 18.83
CA VAL A 380 -33.75 -13.86 19.82
C VAL A 380 -33.34 -15.32 19.86
N THR A 381 -32.98 -15.82 21.04
CA THR A 381 -32.57 -17.21 21.27
C THR A 381 -33.72 -18.07 21.79
N SER A 382 -34.65 -17.50 22.56
CA SER A 382 -35.88 -18.16 22.97
C SER A 382 -37.04 -17.18 23.23
N VAL A 383 -38.25 -17.72 23.23
CA VAL A 383 -39.47 -17.04 23.68
C VAL A 383 -40.23 -17.98 24.61
N LYS A 384 -40.78 -17.45 25.69
CA LYS A 384 -41.58 -18.20 26.67
C LYS A 384 -42.89 -17.48 26.90
N LEU A 385 -43.98 -18.22 27.02
CA LEU A 385 -45.27 -17.69 27.46
C LEU A 385 -45.38 -17.73 28.98
N ASN A 386 -46.07 -16.75 29.56
CA ASN A 386 -46.45 -16.77 30.98
C ASN A 386 -47.32 -17.98 31.35
N LYS A 387 -48.00 -18.58 30.37
CA LYS A 387 -48.86 -19.76 30.53
C LYS A 387 -48.61 -20.75 29.39
N THR A 388 -48.54 -22.04 29.72
CA THR A 388 -48.55 -23.15 28.74
C THR A 388 -49.93 -23.78 28.60
N LYS A 389 -50.82 -23.54 29.58
CA LYS A 389 -52.24 -23.88 29.57
C LYS A 389 -53.06 -22.73 30.12
N ALA A 390 -54.25 -22.49 29.58
CA ALA A 390 -55.19 -21.49 30.09
C ALA A 390 -56.64 -21.89 29.82
N ASP A 391 -57.54 -21.52 30.73
CA ASP A 391 -58.98 -21.67 30.54
C ASP A 391 -59.63 -20.30 30.33
N VAL A 392 -60.65 -20.25 29.46
CA VAL A 392 -61.40 -19.02 29.19
C VAL A 392 -62.86 -19.37 28.89
N LYS A 393 -63.83 -18.63 29.44
CA LYS A 393 -65.24 -18.82 29.09
C LYS A 393 -65.56 -18.18 27.74
N VAL A 394 -66.60 -18.67 27.06
CA VAL A 394 -67.12 -18.04 25.84
C VAL A 394 -67.43 -16.56 26.10
N GLY A 395 -66.99 -15.68 25.20
CA GLY A 395 -67.15 -14.23 25.32
C GLY A 395 -66.22 -13.55 26.33
N LYS A 396 -65.36 -14.30 27.04
CA LYS A 396 -64.35 -13.77 27.95
C LYS A 396 -62.95 -13.86 27.33
N THR A 397 -62.00 -13.21 27.99
CA THR A 397 -60.62 -13.09 27.50
C THR A 397 -59.60 -13.59 28.52
N VAL A 398 -58.47 -14.09 28.03
CA VAL A 398 -57.27 -14.37 28.83
C VAL A 398 -56.05 -13.77 28.14
N GLU A 399 -55.18 -13.12 28.91
CA GLU A 399 -53.95 -12.51 28.39
C GLU A 399 -52.79 -13.50 28.45
N LEU A 400 -52.10 -13.65 27.32
CA LEU A 400 -50.81 -14.35 27.21
C LEU A 400 -49.70 -13.32 27.01
N LYS A 401 -48.65 -13.40 27.83
CA LYS A 401 -47.47 -12.54 27.76
C LYS A 401 -46.28 -13.33 27.25
N ALA A 402 -45.64 -12.84 26.20
CA ALA A 402 -44.42 -13.42 25.64
C ALA A 402 -43.18 -12.76 26.25
N ALA A 403 -42.34 -13.55 26.92
CA ALA A 403 -41.04 -13.16 27.42
C ALA A 403 -39.95 -13.60 26.44
N ILE A 404 -39.16 -12.64 25.93
CA ILE A 404 -38.12 -12.86 24.93
C ILE A 404 -36.75 -12.89 25.60
N ASN A 405 -35.93 -13.86 25.21
CA ASN A 405 -34.55 -13.98 25.65
C ASN A 405 -33.59 -13.97 24.44
N PRO A 406 -32.45 -13.26 24.52
CA PRO A 406 -32.07 -12.33 25.58
C PRO A 406 -33.00 -11.12 25.65
N SER A 407 -33.16 -10.54 26.85
CA SER A 407 -33.92 -9.28 27.03
C SER A 407 -33.31 -8.12 26.25
N ALA A 408 -32.04 -8.23 25.82
CA ALA A 408 -31.34 -7.30 24.96
C ALA A 408 -31.41 -7.65 23.46
N ALA A 409 -32.32 -8.53 23.02
CA ALA A 409 -32.49 -8.85 21.61
C ALA A 409 -32.86 -7.59 20.79
N SER A 410 -32.27 -7.46 19.60
CA SER A 410 -32.41 -6.26 18.75
C SER A 410 -33.82 -6.10 18.19
N ASN A 411 -34.46 -7.20 17.79
CA ASN A 411 -35.83 -7.21 17.29
C ASN A 411 -36.68 -8.17 18.12
N LYS A 412 -37.57 -7.59 18.93
CA LYS A 412 -38.47 -8.29 19.86
C LYS A 412 -39.89 -8.48 19.31
N THR A 413 -40.11 -8.16 18.04
CA THR A 413 -41.43 -8.29 17.43
C THR A 413 -41.86 -9.75 17.41
N VAL A 414 -43.11 -10.00 17.76
CA VAL A 414 -43.74 -11.33 17.77
C VAL A 414 -45.00 -11.34 16.92
N ILE A 415 -45.33 -12.50 16.40
CA ILE A 415 -46.53 -12.79 15.62
C ILE A 415 -47.33 -13.84 16.41
N TRP A 416 -48.62 -13.57 16.60
CA TRP A 416 -49.54 -14.49 17.28
C TRP A 416 -50.45 -15.19 16.28
N THR A 417 -50.68 -16.48 16.49
CA THR A 417 -51.58 -17.29 15.66
C THR A 417 -52.45 -18.19 16.53
N SER A 418 -53.66 -18.47 16.04
CA SER A 418 -54.57 -19.46 16.63
C SER A 418 -54.70 -20.64 15.67
N SER A 419 -54.56 -21.87 16.19
CA SER A 419 -54.76 -23.07 15.38
C SER A 419 -56.21 -23.27 14.95
N ASN A 420 -57.17 -22.60 15.60
CA ASN A 420 -58.58 -22.61 15.23
C ASN A 420 -59.27 -21.30 15.66
N PRO A 421 -59.30 -20.27 14.79
CA PRO A 421 -59.95 -18.98 15.04
C PRO A 421 -61.46 -19.04 15.33
N SER A 422 -62.14 -20.15 15.01
CA SER A 422 -63.55 -20.36 15.36
C SER A 422 -63.77 -20.74 16.83
N VAL A 423 -62.75 -21.31 17.48
CA VAL A 423 -62.77 -21.68 18.92
C VAL A 423 -62.25 -20.52 19.77
N ALA A 424 -61.10 -19.95 19.42
CA ALA A 424 -60.59 -18.71 20.03
C ALA A 424 -59.72 -17.92 19.04
N THR A 425 -59.76 -16.58 19.14
CA THR A 425 -58.86 -15.67 18.40
C THR A 425 -57.84 -15.04 19.35
N VAL A 426 -56.71 -14.60 18.81
CA VAL A 426 -55.67 -13.90 19.56
C VAL A 426 -55.34 -12.56 18.88
N SER A 427 -55.22 -11.49 19.67
CA SER A 427 -54.82 -10.16 19.17
C SER A 427 -53.30 -10.05 18.97
N LEU A 428 -52.84 -8.95 18.37
CA LEU A 428 -51.40 -8.65 18.26
C LEU A 428 -50.72 -8.44 19.63
N SER A 429 -51.48 -8.08 20.66
CA SER A 429 -51.00 -7.92 22.04
C SER A 429 -51.04 -9.21 22.87
N GLY A 430 -51.46 -10.35 22.29
CA GLY A 430 -51.54 -11.63 23.01
C GLY A 430 -52.81 -11.83 23.83
N VAL A 431 -53.87 -11.04 23.58
CA VAL A 431 -55.17 -11.21 24.23
C VAL A 431 -55.98 -12.26 23.49
N VAL A 432 -56.29 -13.38 24.16
CA VAL A 432 -57.06 -14.49 23.60
C VAL A 432 -58.53 -14.33 23.97
N THR A 433 -59.43 -14.40 22.98
CA THR A 433 -60.89 -14.31 23.16
C THR A 433 -61.54 -15.66 22.85
N GLY A 434 -62.25 -16.23 23.83
CA GLY A 434 -63.01 -17.47 23.64
C GLY A 434 -64.28 -17.24 22.83
N LYS A 435 -64.48 -17.99 21.75
CA LYS A 435 -65.66 -17.88 20.87
C LYS A 435 -66.60 -19.08 20.96
N LYS A 436 -66.06 -20.29 21.04
CA LYS A 436 -66.82 -21.54 21.10
C LYS A 436 -66.11 -22.53 21.99
N ALA A 437 -66.88 -23.31 22.76
CA ALA A 437 -66.32 -24.36 23.61
C ALA A 437 -65.46 -25.35 22.79
N GLY A 438 -64.28 -25.68 23.29
CA GLY A 438 -63.29 -26.51 22.59
C GLY A 438 -61.86 -26.25 23.06
N LYS A 439 -60.90 -27.00 22.51
CA LYS A 439 -59.46 -26.80 22.78
C LYS A 439 -58.78 -26.22 21.53
N VAL A 440 -57.90 -25.25 21.73
CA VAL A 440 -57.16 -24.58 20.65
C VAL A 440 -55.73 -24.26 21.10
N LYS A 441 -54.77 -24.27 20.18
CA LYS A 441 -53.39 -23.86 20.47
C LYS A 441 -53.20 -22.42 20.01
N ILE A 442 -52.69 -21.60 20.91
CA ILE A 442 -52.25 -20.23 20.61
C ILE A 442 -50.73 -20.24 20.57
N THR A 443 -50.15 -19.82 19.44
CA THR A 443 -48.71 -19.83 19.20
C THR A 443 -48.20 -18.40 19.07
N VAL A 444 -47.12 -18.09 19.78
CA VAL A 444 -46.32 -16.88 19.55
C VAL A 444 -45.06 -17.26 18.78
N THR A 445 -44.69 -16.48 17.76
CA THR A 445 -43.49 -16.66 16.95
C THR A 445 -42.70 -15.36 16.89
N THR A 446 -41.41 -15.37 17.23
CA THR A 446 -40.56 -14.18 17.13
C THR A 446 -40.16 -13.92 15.68
N VAL A 447 -40.13 -12.65 15.28
CA VAL A 447 -39.69 -12.26 13.93
C VAL A 447 -38.21 -12.56 13.73
N SER A 448 -37.37 -12.16 14.70
CA SER A 448 -35.95 -12.51 14.79
C SER A 448 -35.78 -13.92 15.36
N GLY A 449 -34.87 -14.72 14.79
CA GLY A 449 -34.54 -16.06 15.28
C GLY A 449 -35.63 -17.14 15.14
N LYS A 450 -36.85 -16.78 14.68
CA LYS A 450 -38.00 -17.66 14.42
C LYS A 450 -38.31 -18.63 15.57
N LYS A 451 -38.22 -18.14 16.81
CA LYS A 451 -38.48 -18.94 18.02
C LYS A 451 -39.97 -18.96 18.32
N THR A 452 -40.48 -20.08 18.80
CA THR A 452 -41.91 -20.26 19.08
C THR A 452 -42.18 -20.70 20.51
N ALA A 453 -43.35 -20.33 21.02
CA ALA A 453 -43.92 -20.89 22.25
C ALA A 453 -45.43 -21.07 22.08
N VAL A 454 -46.01 -22.05 22.76
CA VAL A 454 -47.40 -22.46 22.58
C VAL A 454 -48.12 -22.53 23.93
N CYS A 455 -49.36 -22.04 23.95
CA CYS A 455 -50.29 -22.24 25.05
C CYS A 455 -51.50 -23.04 24.54
N GLU A 456 -51.88 -24.09 25.25
CA GLU A 456 -53.13 -24.80 25.04
C GLU A 456 -54.25 -24.05 25.77
N VAL A 457 -55.27 -23.60 25.03
CA VAL A 457 -56.40 -22.87 25.58
C VAL A 457 -57.64 -23.75 25.51
N THR A 458 -58.28 -23.98 26.66
CA THR A 458 -59.59 -24.64 26.72
C THR A 458 -60.66 -23.57 26.90
N VAL A 459 -61.59 -23.52 25.94
CA VAL A 459 -62.76 -22.66 26.02
C VAL A 459 -63.91 -23.43 26.64
N THR A 460 -64.43 -22.93 27.75
CA THR A 460 -65.59 -23.51 28.47
C THR A 460 -66.83 -22.64 28.29
N LYS A 461 -68.01 -23.20 28.58
CA LYS A 461 -69.27 -22.47 28.48
C LYS A 461 -69.36 -21.32 29.49
#